data_AF-A0AAU7E6D1-F1
#
_entry.id   AF-A0AAU7E6D1-F1
#
_cell.length_a   1.000
_cell.length_b   1.000
_cell.length_c   1.000
_cell.angle_alpha   90.00
_cell.angle_beta   90.00
_cell.angle_gamma   90.00
#
_symmetry.space_group_name_H-M   'P 1'
#
loop_
_entity.id
_entity.type
_entity.pdbx_description
1 polymer ?
#
loop_
_entity_poly.entity_id
_entity_poly.type
_entity_poly.pdbx_seq_one_letter_code
_entity_poly.pdbx_strand_id
1 'polypeptide(L)'
;MVFSSYEFIFAFLPITLIIFYLLKAYNHFSLAKLFLVCTSLFFYAFWKIEYVFILLFSMFINFFLASFILKKQKWGGGIGF
;
A
#
# COMPACT_ATOMS: atom_id res chain seq x y z
N MET A 1 -0.26 16.51 -3.65
CA MET A 1 -0.90 17.39 -2.65
C MET A 1 -0.23 17.12 -1.33
N VAL A 2 -0.10 18.10 -0.43
CA VAL A 2 0.41 17.85 0.92
C VAL A 2 -0.75 17.31 1.76
N PHE A 3 -0.50 16.40 2.69
CA PHE A 3 -1.54 15.87 3.59
C PHE A 3 -2.29 16.96 4.37
N SER A 4 -1.62 18.09 4.62
CA SER A 4 -2.20 19.26 5.29
C SER A 4 -3.04 20.16 4.39
N SER A 5 -3.20 19.83 3.09
CA SER A 5 -4.01 20.65 2.20
C SER A 5 -5.50 20.42 2.43
N TYR A 6 -6.30 21.49 2.31
CA TYR A 6 -7.76 21.41 2.42
C TYR A 6 -8.37 20.49 1.36
N GLU A 7 -7.80 20.47 0.15
CA GLU A 7 -8.20 19.56 -0.93
C GLU A 7 -8.07 18.09 -0.53
N PHE A 8 -7.02 17.72 0.21
CA PHE A 8 -6.86 16.35 0.68
C PHE A 8 -7.95 15.97 1.70
N ILE A 9 -8.17 16.82 2.69
CA ILE A 9 -9.07 16.54 3.81
C ILE A 9 -10.54 16.54 3.35
N PHE A 10 -10.95 17.50 2.53
CA PHE A 10 -12.35 17.71 2.18
C PHE A 10 -12.77 17.12 0.83
N ALA A 11 -11.84 16.82 -0.08
CA ALA A 11 -12.17 16.16 -1.34
C ALA A 11 -11.62 14.73 -1.38
N PHE A 12 -10.30 14.58 -1.34
CA PHE A 12 -9.66 13.29 -1.57
C PHE A 12 -10.08 12.21 -0.55
N LEU A 13 -10.02 12.53 0.74
CA LEU A 13 -10.33 11.58 1.82
C LEU A 13 -11.80 11.12 1.81
N PRO A 14 -12.82 12.01 1.78
CA PRO A 14 -14.21 11.56 1.74
C PRO A 14 -14.54 10.80 0.46
N ILE A 15 -14.02 11.23 -0.71
CA ILE A 15 -14.23 10.50 -1.97
C ILE A 15 -13.63 9.09 -1.90
N THR A 16 -12.40 8.96 -1.40
CA THR A 16 -11.73 7.68 -1.25
C THR A 16 -12.49 6.75 -0.31
N LEU A 17 -12.99 7.27 0.81
CA LEU A 17 -13.79 6.51 1.76
C LEU A 17 -15.12 6.06 1.18
N ILE A 18 -15.85 6.94 0.48
CA ILE A 18 -17.12 6.60 -0.17
C ILE A 18 -16.91 5.45 -1.15
N ILE A 19 -15.92 5.55 -2.04
CA ILE A 19 -15.63 4.49 -3.02
C ILE A 19 -15.21 3.20 -2.32
N PHE A 20 -14.37 3.28 -1.28
CA PHE A 20 -13.96 2.10 -0.52
C PHE A 20 -15.15 1.38 0.14
N TYR A 21 -16.03 2.11 0.82
CA TYR A 21 -17.21 1.53 1.44
C TYR A 21 -18.20 0.99 0.41
N LEU A 22 -18.31 1.65 -0.75
CA LEU A 22 -19.12 1.17 -1.86
C LEU A 22 -18.59 -0.17 -2.40
N LEU A 23 -17.28 -0.27 -2.69
CA LEU A 23 -16.65 -1.53 -3.14
C LEU A 23 -16.77 -2.64 -2.08
N LYS A 24 -16.68 -2.28 -0.80
CA LYS A 24 -16.89 -3.20 0.32
C LYS A 24 -18.35 -3.70 0.37
N ALA A 25 -19.32 -2.83 0.14
CA ALA A 25 -20.74 -3.18 0.14
C ALA A 25 -21.10 -4.21 -0.95
N TYR A 26 -20.39 -4.18 -2.08
CA TYR A 26 -20.53 -5.17 -3.15
C TYR A 26 -19.73 -6.47 -2.92
N ASN A 27 -19.27 -6.76 -1.68
CA ASN A 27 -18.45 -7.94 -1.33
C ASN A 27 -17.11 -8.06 -2.08
N HIS A 28 -16.66 -7.02 -2.77
CA HIS A 28 -15.41 -7.02 -3.52
C HIS A 28 -14.22 -6.61 -2.64
N PHE A 29 -13.97 -7.35 -1.56
CA PHE A 29 -12.90 -7.04 -0.60
C PHE A 29 -11.51 -6.95 -1.24
N SER A 30 -11.23 -7.78 -2.26
CA SER A 30 -9.94 -7.74 -2.96
C SER A 30 -9.79 -6.44 -3.77
N LEU A 31 -10.83 -6.04 -4.50
CA LEU A 31 -10.83 -4.79 -5.27
C LEU A 31 -10.81 -3.57 -4.35
N ALA A 32 -11.50 -3.61 -3.21
CA ALA A 32 -11.48 -2.53 -2.23
C ALA A 32 -10.06 -2.29 -1.67
N LYS A 33 -9.32 -3.37 -1.37
CA LYS A 33 -7.91 -3.29 -0.96
C LYS A 33 -7.03 -2.77 -2.09
N LEU A 34 -7.20 -3.27 -3.31
CA LEU A 34 -6.43 -2.80 -4.46
C LEU A 34 -6.68 -1.31 -4.71
N PHE A 35 -7.94 -0.87 -4.63
CA PHE A 35 -8.32 0.53 -4.76
C PHE A 35 -7.62 1.41 -3.71
N LEU A 36 -7.60 0.99 -2.43
CA LEU A 36 -6.87 1.71 -1.38
C LEU A 36 -5.38 1.87 -1.70
N VAL A 37 -4.75 0.78 -2.16
CA VAL A 37 -3.32 0.80 -2.53
C VAL A 37 -3.08 1.73 -3.72
N CYS A 38 -3.89 1.62 -4.77
CA CYS A 38 -3.79 2.45 -5.97
C CYS A 38 -4.02 3.93 -5.65
N THR A 39 -5.05 4.24 -4.87
CA THR A 39 -5.38 5.61 -4.46
C THR A 39 -4.27 6.21 -3.59
N SER A 40 -3.68 5.42 -2.69
CA SER A 40 -2.50 5.84 -1.93
C SER A 40 -1.31 6.14 -2.85
N LEU A 41 -0.99 5.24 -3.78
CA LEU A 41 0.10 5.45 -4.74
C LEU A 41 -0.13 6.68 -5.62
N PHE A 42 -1.37 6.89 -6.07
CA PHE A 42 -1.75 8.07 -6.85
C PHE A 42 -1.54 9.37 -6.06
N PHE A 43 -1.91 9.38 -4.78
CA PHE A 43 -1.66 10.52 -3.90
C PHE A 43 -0.17 10.86 -3.80
N TYR A 44 0.70 9.85 -3.66
CA TYR A 44 2.14 10.04 -3.67
C TYR A 44 2.67 10.52 -5.03
N ALA A 45 2.12 9.99 -6.14
CA ALA A 45 2.52 10.36 -7.50
C ALA A 45 2.19 11.82 -7.82
N PHE A 46 1.11 12.36 -7.25
CA PHE A 46 0.62 13.71 -7.52
C PHE A 46 1.64 14.81 -7.21
N TRP A 47 2.57 14.57 -6.28
CA TRP A 47 3.60 15.56 -5.94
C TRP A 47 4.89 15.37 -6.73
N LYS A 48 5.45 14.15 -6.70
CA LYS A 48 6.56 13.75 -7.58
C LYS A 48 6.52 12.25 -7.84
N ILE A 49 6.36 11.90 -9.11
CA ILE A 49 6.34 10.51 -9.61
C ILE A 49 7.63 9.77 -9.24
N GLU A 50 8.78 10.45 -9.22
CA GLU A 50 10.08 9.89 -8.83
C GLU A 50 10.05 9.20 -7.45
N TYR A 51 9.37 9.79 -6.46
CA TYR A 51 9.29 9.20 -5.12
C TYR A 51 8.47 7.92 -5.08
N VAL A 52 7.48 7.79 -5.96
CA VAL A 52 6.69 6.55 -6.07
C VAL A 52 7.55 5.41 -6.60
N PHE A 53 8.37 5.68 -7.63
CA PHE A 53 9.31 4.68 -8.15
C PHE A 53 10.31 4.25 -7.08
N ILE A 54 10.89 5.20 -6.34
CA ILE A 54 11.85 4.90 -5.27
C ILE A 54 11.18 4.08 -4.17
N LEU A 55 9.96 4.43 -3.77
CA LEU A 55 9.19 3.72 -2.73
C LEU A 55 8.84 2.30 -3.17
N LEU A 56 8.34 2.12 -4.40
CA LEU A 56 8.03 0.80 -4.95
C LEU A 56 9.28 -0.08 -5.09
N PHE A 57 10.38 0.49 -5.59
CA PHE A 57 11.64 -0.21 -5.73
C PHE A 57 12.20 -0.64 -4.37
N SER A 58 12.14 0.25 -3.39
CA SER A 58 12.53 -0.04 -2.00
C SER A 58 11.67 -1.16 -1.40
N MET A 59 10.34 -1.08 -1.52
CA MET A 59 9.44 -2.13 -1.05
C MET A 59 9.74 -3.49 -1.71
N PHE A 60 10.00 -3.50 -3.02
CA PHE A 60 10.28 -4.71 -3.77
C PHE A 60 11.59 -5.37 -3.31
N ILE A 61 12.67 -4.59 -3.19
CA ILE A 61 13.96 -5.09 -2.69
C ILE A 61 13.82 -5.62 -1.26
N ASN A 62 13.16 -4.86 -0.38
CA ASN A 62 12.95 -5.28 1.01
C ASN A 62 12.15 -6.58 1.10
N PHE A 63 11.09 -6.72 0.30
CA PHE A 63 10.29 -7.93 0.25
C PHE A 63 11.11 -9.14 -0.24
N PHE A 64 11.94 -8.96 -1.27
CA PHE A 64 12.80 -10.02 -1.80
C PHE A 64 13.87 -10.45 -0.80
N LEU A 65 14.55 -9.48 -0.17
CA LEU A 65 15.54 -9.75 0.90
C LEU A 65 14.91 -10.49 2.07
N ALA A 66 13.76 -10.01 2.58
CA ALA A 66 13.05 -10.67 3.66
C ALA A 66 12.64 -12.10 3.30
N SER A 67 12.14 -12.31 2.07
CA SER A 67 11.79 -13.64 1.57
C SER A 67 13.00 -14.58 1.49
N PHE A 68 14.17 -14.07 1.07
CA PHE A 68 15.41 -14.84 1.02
C PHE A 68 15.89 -15.24 2.43
N ILE A 69 15.84 -14.31 3.39
CA ILE A 69 16.19 -14.55 4.79
C ILE A 69 15.26 -15.60 5.41
N LEU A 70 13.95 -15.42 5.28
CA LEU A 70 12.95 -16.35 5.83
C LEU A 70 13.02 -17.75 5.20
N LYS A 71 13.33 -17.83 3.90
CA LYS A 71 13.56 -19.12 3.21
C LYS A 71 14.78 -19.85 3.77
N LYS A 72 15.84 -19.13 4.15
CA LYS A 72 17.04 -19.69 4.78
C LYS A 72 16.80 -20.13 6.23
N GLN A 73 15.90 -19.45 6.95
CA GLN A 73 15.53 -19.78 8.34
C GLN A 73 14.66 -21.03 8.47
N LYS A 74 13.86 -21.38 7.44
CA LYS A 74 13.13 -22.67 7.39
C LYS A 74 14.04 -23.91 7.29
N TRP A 75 15.37 -23.74 7.17
CA TRP A 75 16.35 -24.82 7.07
C TRP A 75 17.31 -24.91 8.28
N GLY A 76 16.92 -24.34 9.43
CA GLY A 76 17.74 -24.38 10.66
C GLY A 76 16.98 -24.16 11.97
N GLY A 77 15.68 -24.47 12.02
CA GLY A 77 14.83 -24.19 13.19
C GLY A 77 13.87 -25.32 13.54
N GLY A 78 14.37 -26.56 13.61
CA GLY A 78 13.90 -27.42 14.69
C GLY A 78 14.59 -26.98 15.99
N ILE A 79 13.90 -27.12 17.12
CA ILE A 79 14.33 -26.98 18.54
C ILE A 79 13.66 -25.79 19.28
N GLY A 80 12.70 -26.16 20.15
CA GLY A 80 12.29 -25.51 21.42
C GLY A 80 11.66 -24.12 21.32
N PHE A 81 10.43 -23.85 21.77
CA PHE A 81 9.58 -24.46 22.79
C PHE A 81 8.10 -24.35 22.37
#